data_AF-A0A2E8M763-F1
#
_entry.id   AF-A0A2E8M763-F1
#
_cell.length_a   1.000
_cell.length_b   1.000
_cell.length_c   1.000
_cell.angle_alpha   90.00
_cell.angle_beta   90.00
_cell.angle_gamma   90.00
#
_symmetry.space_group_name_H-M   'P 1'
#
loop_
_entity.id
_entity.type
_entity.pdbx_description
1 polymer ?
#
loop_
_entity_poly.entity_id
_entity_poly.type
_entity_poly.pdbx_seq_one_letter_code
_entity_poly.pdbx_strand_id
1 'polypeptide(L)'
;MKLGFIISTAVGALLAVMVVMGMGQLTKLRKQVADLEQEKPAKSATRIPGAPVAVAPVASSRPSGPAKSGRTSVDSDPDEEEGEEDRRGDERRRVLGDMFRQWTESDAGKRMQETQNKRKAGRLFGPLVEDLSLGEEDREYFLEIAGGSAGAEDALWGELMTAGDGDREKILENWEAENSERSAAMKEFLNDDSDWERYQNYESRLEEHEQVQGLRRAMEGAGVPLTSEQEAQLVEVMYDARQQTGMTERWQGRGVLNQLDEPGIADRLETDWQSNQEAMSSGVSSVLSPEQVEAFNSSQSRMIKQATQGLRMMEAFTGGGRRSE
;
A
#
# COMPACT_ATOMS: atom_id res chain seq x y z
N MET A 1 10.96 16.18 10.50
CA MET A 1 11.00 14.82 9.91
C MET A 1 9.58 14.26 9.85
N LYS A 2 8.91 14.38 8.71
CA LYS A 2 7.68 13.66 8.37
C LYS A 2 7.82 13.25 6.90
N LEU A 3 8.25 12.00 6.66
CA LEU A 3 8.35 11.40 5.33
C LEU A 3 6.96 10.93 4.93
N GLY A 4 6.28 11.68 4.06
CA GLY A 4 5.03 11.27 3.43
C GLY A 4 5.34 10.58 2.10
N PHE A 5 5.47 9.25 2.13
CA PHE A 5 5.46 8.41 0.93
C PHE A 5 4.02 8.27 0.45
N ILE A 6 3.72 8.76 -0.76
CA ILE A 6 2.49 8.41 -1.47
C ILE A 6 2.90 7.35 -2.47
N ILE A 7 2.57 6.11 -2.12
CA ILE A 7 2.60 4.98 -3.04
C ILE A 7 1.35 5.15 -3.90
N SER A 8 1.45 5.05 -5.24
CA SER A 8 0.30 4.95 -6.16
C SER A 8 -0.75 4.05 -5.53
N THR A 9 -2.02 4.49 -5.46
CA THR A 9 -3.00 3.87 -4.56
C THR A 9 -3.22 2.37 -4.78
N ALA A 10 -3.05 1.85 -6.00
CA ALA A 10 -3.09 0.42 -6.29
C ALA A 10 -1.93 -0.37 -5.63
N VAL A 11 -0.68 0.10 -5.76
CA VAL A 11 0.50 -0.50 -5.11
C VAL A 11 0.54 -0.17 -3.61
N GLY A 12 -0.02 0.97 -3.23
CA GLY A 12 -0.11 1.50 -1.88
C GLY A 12 -1.11 0.74 -1.03
N ALA A 13 -2.25 0.35 -1.60
CA ALA A 13 -3.22 -0.53 -0.97
C ALA A 13 -2.62 -1.93 -0.74
N LEU A 14 -1.94 -2.49 -1.75
CA LEU A 14 -1.22 -3.77 -1.64
C LEU A 14 -0.13 -3.74 -0.55
N LEU A 15 0.61 -2.63 -0.41
CA LEU A 15 1.67 -2.48 0.61
C LEU A 15 1.16 -2.07 2.01
N ALA A 16 0.09 -1.28 2.10
CA ALA A 16 -0.46 -0.82 3.38
C ALA A 16 -1.10 -1.96 4.19
N VAL A 17 -1.65 -2.97 3.52
CA VAL A 17 -2.18 -4.19 4.17
C VAL A 17 -1.06 -5.07 4.73
N MET A 18 0.13 -5.11 4.11
CA MET A 18 1.28 -5.82 4.66
C MET A 18 1.79 -5.23 5.98
N VAL A 19 1.66 -3.91 6.19
CA VAL A 19 2.02 -3.26 7.47
C VAL A 19 1.03 -3.66 8.59
N VAL A 20 -0.25 -3.86 8.26
CA VAL A 20 -1.26 -4.31 9.24
C VAL A 20 -1.11 -5.81 9.57
N MET A 21 -0.75 -6.66 8.61
CA MET A 21 -0.45 -8.08 8.86
C MET A 21 0.89 -8.28 9.60
N GLY A 22 1.88 -7.43 9.38
CA GLY A 22 3.15 -7.43 10.14
C GLY A 22 3.01 -6.99 11.60
N MET A 23 1.97 -6.22 11.96
CA MET A 23 1.72 -5.82 13.35
C MET A 23 1.22 -6.97 14.25
N GLY A 24 0.76 -8.08 13.67
CA GLY A 24 0.40 -9.31 14.40
C GLY A 24 1.58 -9.95 15.13
N GLN A 25 2.81 -9.81 14.61
CA GLN A 25 4.03 -10.30 15.28
C GLN A 25 4.63 -9.27 16.26
N LEU A 26 4.41 -7.97 16.04
CA LEU A 26 4.83 -6.90 16.95
C LEU A 26 4.06 -6.90 18.27
N THR A 27 2.80 -7.34 18.28
CA THR A 27 2.05 -7.55 19.53
C THR A 27 2.54 -8.76 20.32
N LYS A 28 3.01 -9.82 19.64
CA LYS A 28 3.67 -10.99 20.26
C LYS A 28 5.02 -10.61 20.88
N LEU A 29 5.81 -9.76 20.20
CA LEU A 29 7.06 -9.18 20.72
C LEU A 29 6.83 -8.20 21.87
N ARG A 30 5.81 -7.33 21.81
CA ARG A 30 5.44 -6.45 22.93
C ARG A 30 4.95 -7.23 24.14
N LYS A 31 4.26 -8.35 23.94
CA LYS A 31 3.83 -9.23 25.03
C LYS A 31 5.02 -9.95 25.66
N GLN A 32 5.98 -10.43 24.85
CA GLN A 32 7.23 -11.00 25.35
C GLN A 32 8.12 -9.98 26.08
N VAL A 33 8.15 -8.72 25.63
CA VAL A 33 8.87 -7.64 26.32
C VAL A 33 8.16 -7.23 27.61
N ALA A 34 6.82 -7.20 27.63
CA ALA A 34 6.04 -6.92 28.85
C ALA A 34 6.13 -8.06 29.88
N ASP A 35 6.21 -9.31 29.43
CA ASP A 35 6.42 -10.48 30.29
C ASP A 35 7.87 -10.53 30.82
N LEU A 36 8.86 -10.07 30.03
CA LEU A 36 10.26 -9.89 30.48
C LEU A 36 10.43 -8.70 31.44
N GLU A 37 9.66 -7.63 31.31
CA GLU A 37 9.67 -6.50 32.27
C GLU A 37 8.93 -6.82 33.59
N GLN A 38 8.05 -7.83 33.61
CA GLN A 38 7.38 -8.29 34.84
C GLN A 38 8.21 -9.27 35.67
N GLU A 39 9.26 -9.91 35.13
CA GLU A 39 10.23 -10.68 35.92
C GLU A 39 11.32 -9.77 36.54
N LYS A 40 10.88 -8.95 37.50
CA LYS A 40 11.64 -8.29 38.60
C LYS A 40 12.82 -7.37 38.23
N PRO A 41 12.80 -6.15 38.78
CA PRO A 41 13.95 -5.62 39.52
C PRO A 41 13.77 -5.90 41.01
N ALA A 42 14.72 -6.66 41.58
CA ALA A 42 14.91 -6.73 43.01
C ALA A 42 15.17 -5.32 43.57
N LYS A 43 14.51 -5.05 44.71
CA LYS A 43 14.60 -3.81 45.51
C LYS A 43 16.04 -3.31 45.64
N SER A 44 16.32 -2.11 45.10
CA SER A 44 17.50 -1.32 45.44
C SER A 44 17.20 -0.48 46.68
N ALA A 45 17.97 -0.66 47.76
CA ALA A 45 18.05 0.29 48.85
C ALA A 45 19.26 1.21 48.64
N THR A 46 19.01 2.51 48.74
CA THR A 46 19.90 3.66 48.56
C THR A 46 21.08 3.72 49.54
N ARG A 47 22.31 3.99 49.05
CA ARG A 47 23.26 5.03 49.54
C ARG A 47 24.59 5.10 48.75
N ILE A 48 25.11 6.31 48.57
CA ILE A 48 26.45 6.72 48.05
C ILE A 48 27.06 7.67 49.12
N PRO A 49 28.39 7.98 49.26
CA PRO A 49 29.61 7.62 48.49
C PRO A 49 30.83 7.12 49.32
N GLY A 50 31.87 6.63 48.63
CA GLY A 50 33.26 6.61 49.11
C GLY A 50 34.18 5.68 48.30
N ALA A 51 35.19 6.23 47.63
CA ALA A 51 36.27 5.49 46.94
C ALA A 51 37.47 5.25 47.89
N PRO A 52 38.59 4.63 47.44
CA PRO A 52 38.80 3.34 46.77
C PRO A 52 39.74 2.43 47.62
N VAL A 53 39.82 1.10 47.41
CA VAL A 53 41.03 0.24 47.59
C VAL A 53 40.77 -1.14 46.97
N ALA A 54 41.83 -1.73 46.42
CA ALA A 54 41.95 -3.00 45.71
C ALA A 54 41.80 -4.28 46.57
N VAL A 55 41.93 -5.43 45.87
CA VAL A 55 42.35 -6.79 46.29
C VAL A 55 41.27 -7.88 46.15
N ALA A 56 41.52 -8.81 45.23
CA ALA A 56 40.93 -10.16 45.13
C ALA A 56 41.74 -11.15 46.02
N PRO A 57 41.49 -12.48 46.07
CA PRO A 57 40.29 -13.31 45.84
C PRO A 57 39.97 -14.16 47.10
N VAL A 58 39.04 -15.14 47.05
CA VAL A 58 39.15 -16.50 47.64
C VAL A 58 37.82 -17.28 47.46
N ALA A 59 37.99 -18.58 47.26
CA ALA A 59 37.03 -19.59 46.84
C ALA A 59 36.13 -20.18 47.95
N SER A 60 35.19 -21.01 47.46
CA SER A 60 34.60 -22.22 48.07
C SER A 60 33.52 -22.03 49.16
N SER A 61 32.32 -22.55 48.90
CA SER A 61 31.87 -23.85 49.42
C SER A 61 30.43 -24.19 49.03
N ARG A 62 30.24 -25.42 48.56
CA ARG A 62 28.98 -26.18 48.43
C ARG A 62 28.44 -26.54 49.84
N PRO A 63 27.14 -26.88 50.02
CA PRO A 63 26.74 -28.27 49.84
C PRO A 63 25.32 -28.54 49.29
N SER A 64 25.18 -29.80 48.89
CA SER A 64 24.08 -30.54 48.28
C SER A 64 22.73 -30.56 49.03
N GLY A 65 21.64 -30.77 48.27
CA GLY A 65 20.40 -31.36 48.79
C GLY A 65 19.24 -31.36 47.77
N PRO A 66 18.48 -32.46 47.54
CA PRO A 66 17.76 -32.71 46.30
C PRO A 66 16.22 -32.59 46.41
N ALA A 67 15.54 -32.30 45.29
CA ALA A 67 14.11 -32.60 45.15
C ALA A 67 13.76 -32.99 43.71
N LYS A 68 13.25 -34.21 43.58
CA LYS A 68 12.61 -34.78 42.39
C LYS A 68 11.34 -34.00 42.03
N SER A 69 11.10 -33.76 40.75
CA SER A 69 9.74 -33.76 40.21
C SER A 69 9.81 -34.15 38.73
N GLY A 70 9.30 -35.34 38.42
CA GLY A 70 9.19 -35.82 37.06
C GLY A 70 8.14 -35.03 36.28
N ARG A 71 8.40 -34.84 34.99
CA ARG A 71 7.34 -34.63 34.02
C ARG A 71 7.71 -35.38 32.76
N THR A 72 6.79 -36.26 32.40
CA THR A 72 6.70 -37.09 31.21
C THR A 72 7.02 -36.31 29.93
N SER A 73 7.96 -36.84 29.16
CA SER A 73 8.10 -36.58 27.73
C SER A 73 6.82 -37.03 27.04
N VAL A 74 6.08 -36.06 26.53
CA VAL A 74 5.08 -36.29 25.48
C VAL A 74 5.83 -36.12 24.18
N ASP A 75 6.12 -37.23 23.51
CA ASP A 75 6.35 -37.24 22.07
C ASP A 75 5.13 -36.60 21.42
N SER A 76 5.32 -35.45 20.78
CA SER A 76 4.34 -34.86 19.87
C SER A 76 4.95 -34.99 18.48
N ASP A 77 4.33 -35.82 17.65
CA ASP A 77 4.60 -35.89 16.21
C ASP A 77 4.46 -34.49 15.61
N PRO A 78 5.41 -34.01 14.80
CA PRO A 78 5.38 -32.66 14.23
C PRO A 78 4.40 -32.50 13.04
N ASP A 79 3.67 -33.54 12.65
CA ASP A 79 2.89 -33.55 11.39
C ASP A 79 1.42 -33.05 11.52
N GLU A 80 0.93 -32.69 12.71
CA GLU A 80 -0.45 -32.18 12.91
C GLU A 80 -0.57 -30.66 13.14
N GLU A 81 0.52 -29.93 13.40
CA GLU A 81 0.45 -28.47 13.66
C GLU A 81 0.35 -27.62 12.37
N GLU A 82 0.87 -28.10 11.24
CA GLU A 82 0.86 -27.34 9.97
C GLU A 82 -0.56 -27.20 9.39
N GLY A 83 -1.46 -28.17 9.61
CA GLY A 83 -2.84 -28.14 9.12
C GLY A 83 -3.82 -27.32 9.98
N GLU A 84 -3.49 -27.05 11.24
CA GLU A 84 -4.32 -26.21 12.12
C GLU A 84 -3.97 -24.72 12.03
N GLU A 85 -2.71 -24.36 11.78
CA GLU A 85 -2.31 -22.95 11.61
C GLU A 85 -2.88 -22.35 10.32
N ASP A 86 -2.90 -23.10 9.21
CA ASP A 86 -3.50 -22.66 7.95
C ASP A 86 -5.01 -22.46 8.06
N ARG A 87 -5.74 -23.38 8.71
CA ARG A 87 -7.18 -23.23 8.96
C ARG A 87 -7.50 -22.03 9.86
N ARG A 88 -6.70 -21.80 10.90
CA ARG A 88 -6.84 -20.63 11.79
C ARG A 88 -6.49 -19.32 11.08
N GLY A 89 -5.56 -19.34 10.11
CA GLY A 89 -5.21 -18.20 9.28
C GLY A 89 -6.36 -17.79 8.34
N ASP A 90 -6.99 -18.77 7.72
CA ASP A 90 -8.13 -18.55 6.83
C ASP A 90 -9.39 -18.11 7.57
N GLU A 91 -9.65 -18.68 8.74
CA GLU A 91 -10.76 -18.27 9.60
C GLU A 91 -10.58 -16.82 10.11
N ARG A 92 -9.35 -16.43 10.48
CA ARG A 92 -9.03 -15.04 10.84
C ARG A 92 -9.20 -14.07 9.68
N ARG A 93 -8.79 -14.46 8.46
CA ARG A 93 -8.98 -13.65 7.25
C ARG A 93 -10.46 -13.43 6.94
N ARG A 94 -11.28 -14.47 7.10
CA ARG A 94 -12.74 -14.37 6.94
C ARG A 94 -13.37 -13.46 7.99
N VAL A 95 -13.05 -13.64 9.28
CA VAL A 95 -13.59 -12.79 10.36
C VAL A 95 -13.19 -11.32 10.20
N LEU A 96 -11.95 -11.04 9.79
CA LEU A 96 -11.50 -9.68 9.52
C LEU A 96 -12.21 -9.09 8.28
N GLY A 97 -12.37 -9.89 7.22
CA GLY A 97 -13.11 -9.51 6.02
C GLY A 97 -14.58 -9.21 6.30
N ASP A 98 -15.24 -10.03 7.11
CA ASP A 98 -16.63 -9.82 7.53
C ASP A 98 -16.78 -8.57 8.40
N MET A 99 -15.84 -8.32 9.31
CA MET A 99 -15.84 -7.09 10.12
C MET A 99 -15.60 -5.84 9.25
N PHE A 100 -14.72 -5.93 8.26
CA PHE A 100 -14.48 -4.86 7.31
C PHE A 100 -15.72 -4.59 6.46
N ARG A 101 -16.32 -5.64 5.89
CA ARG A 101 -17.58 -5.55 5.11
C ARG A 101 -18.71 -4.94 5.94
N GLN A 102 -18.89 -5.40 7.18
CA GLN A 102 -19.90 -4.83 8.07
C GLN A 102 -19.66 -3.34 8.35
N TRP A 103 -18.39 -2.93 8.47
CA TRP A 103 -18.04 -1.52 8.64
C TRP A 103 -18.29 -0.71 7.37
N THR A 104 -17.83 -1.16 6.20
CA THR A 104 -18.03 -0.45 4.91
C THR A 104 -19.50 -0.37 4.52
N GLU A 105 -20.31 -1.38 4.85
CA GLU A 105 -21.75 -1.39 4.58
C GLU A 105 -22.55 -0.52 5.57
N SER A 106 -21.97 -0.18 6.72
CA SER A 106 -22.65 0.67 7.72
C SER A 106 -22.78 2.13 7.24
N ASP A 107 -23.86 2.82 7.63
CA ASP A 107 -24.07 4.24 7.34
C ASP A 107 -22.91 5.14 7.80
N ALA A 108 -22.21 4.75 8.88
CA ALA A 108 -21.07 5.49 9.38
C ALA A 108 -19.82 5.27 8.50
N GLY A 109 -19.60 4.02 8.06
CA GLY A 109 -18.51 3.68 7.14
C GLY A 109 -18.69 4.34 5.78
N LYS A 110 -19.89 4.27 5.18
CA LYS A 110 -20.21 4.92 3.91
C LYS A 110 -19.95 6.42 3.94
N ARG A 111 -20.47 7.14 4.93
CA ARG A 111 -20.23 8.59 5.09
C ARG A 111 -18.75 8.92 5.27
N MET A 112 -18.02 8.08 6.00
CA MET A 112 -16.58 8.27 6.19
C MET A 112 -15.82 8.05 4.89
N GLN A 113 -16.17 7.00 4.13
CA GLN A 113 -15.60 6.70 2.82
C GLN A 113 -15.90 7.82 1.82
N GLU A 114 -17.15 8.28 1.71
CA GLU A 114 -17.56 9.43 0.89
C GLU A 114 -16.76 10.68 1.24
N THR A 115 -16.61 10.99 2.53
CA THR A 115 -15.82 12.15 2.98
C THR A 115 -14.34 12.01 2.60
N GLN A 116 -13.77 10.82 2.77
CA GLN A 116 -12.38 10.54 2.39
C GLN A 116 -12.18 10.65 0.88
N ASN A 117 -13.11 10.08 0.11
CA ASN A 117 -13.13 10.08 -1.34
C ASN A 117 -13.27 11.49 -1.90
N LYS A 118 -14.23 12.29 -1.41
CA LYS A 118 -14.38 13.71 -1.78
C LYS A 118 -13.13 14.51 -1.44
N ARG A 119 -12.49 14.25 -0.30
CA ARG A 119 -11.22 14.88 0.06
C ARG A 119 -10.07 14.42 -0.85
N LYS A 120 -10.07 13.17 -1.31
CA LYS A 120 -9.09 12.65 -2.29
C LYS A 120 -9.32 13.35 -3.63
N ALA A 121 -10.55 13.34 -4.15
CA ALA A 121 -10.93 14.05 -5.37
C ALA A 121 -10.57 15.54 -5.31
N GLY A 122 -10.81 16.23 -4.19
CA GLY A 122 -10.43 17.64 -4.06
C GLY A 122 -8.92 17.90 -4.17
N ARG A 123 -8.07 16.91 -3.87
CA ARG A 123 -6.61 17.01 -4.08
C ARG A 123 -6.19 16.62 -5.49
N LEU A 124 -6.91 15.68 -6.10
CA LEU A 124 -6.58 15.15 -7.43
C LEU A 124 -7.14 16.06 -8.52
N PHE A 125 -8.44 16.34 -8.50
CA PHE A 125 -9.11 17.15 -9.51
C PHE A 125 -9.14 18.65 -9.19
N GLY A 126 -8.48 19.09 -8.12
CA GLY A 126 -8.41 20.52 -7.77
C GLY A 126 -8.02 21.42 -8.95
N PRO A 127 -6.93 21.13 -9.67
CA PRO A 127 -6.54 21.89 -10.85
C PRO A 127 -7.60 21.89 -11.95
N LEU A 128 -8.22 20.75 -12.25
CA LEU A 128 -9.28 20.66 -13.25
C LEU A 128 -10.51 21.50 -12.87
N VAL A 129 -10.90 21.45 -11.59
CA VAL A 129 -12.03 22.25 -11.08
C VAL A 129 -11.76 23.74 -11.23
N GLU A 130 -10.51 24.18 -10.99
CA GLU A 130 -10.09 25.57 -11.20
C GLU A 130 -10.16 25.94 -12.69
N ASP A 131 -9.67 25.06 -13.58
CA ASP A 131 -9.69 25.27 -15.03
C ASP A 131 -11.13 25.32 -15.61
N LEU A 132 -12.01 24.46 -15.11
CA LEU A 132 -13.44 24.45 -15.45
C LEU A 132 -14.20 25.66 -14.88
N SER A 133 -13.57 26.43 -13.99
CA SER A 133 -14.17 27.63 -13.37
C SER A 133 -15.53 27.36 -12.70
N LEU A 134 -15.68 26.19 -12.06
CA LEU A 134 -16.92 25.78 -11.42
C LEU A 134 -17.24 26.66 -10.21
N GLY A 135 -18.52 27.01 -10.03
CA GLY A 135 -19.01 27.66 -8.82
C GLY A 135 -18.86 26.79 -7.58
N GLU A 136 -19.07 27.34 -6.37
CA GLU A 136 -18.90 26.57 -5.13
C GLU A 136 -19.81 25.34 -5.05
N GLU A 137 -21.09 25.49 -5.43
CA GLU A 137 -22.08 24.41 -5.48
C GLU A 137 -21.72 23.35 -6.54
N ASP A 138 -21.39 23.80 -7.76
CA ASP A 138 -20.99 22.94 -8.88
C ASP A 138 -19.69 22.18 -8.58
N ARG A 139 -18.72 22.85 -7.96
CA ARG A 139 -17.49 22.24 -7.46
C ARG A 139 -17.79 21.16 -6.43
N GLU A 140 -18.70 21.44 -5.50
CA GLU A 140 -19.05 20.48 -4.47
C GLU A 140 -19.64 19.19 -5.07
N TYR A 141 -20.55 19.35 -6.02
CA TYR A 141 -21.19 18.24 -6.73
C TYR A 141 -20.22 17.49 -7.65
N PHE A 142 -19.37 18.21 -8.39
CA PHE A 142 -18.28 17.62 -9.18
C PHE A 142 -17.39 16.71 -8.31
N LEU A 143 -16.96 17.20 -7.14
CA LEU A 143 -16.09 16.46 -6.23
C LEU A 143 -16.79 15.28 -5.56
N GLU A 144 -18.12 15.28 -5.48
CA GLU A 144 -18.90 14.15 -5.03
C GLU A 144 -18.86 13.02 -6.08
N ILE A 145 -19.15 13.33 -7.35
CA ILE A 145 -19.08 12.36 -8.44
C ILE A 145 -17.65 11.84 -8.63
N ALA A 146 -16.68 12.77 -8.75
CA ALA A 146 -15.26 12.45 -8.94
C ALA A 146 -14.65 11.75 -7.71
N GLY A 147 -15.21 11.98 -6.51
CA GLY A 147 -14.87 11.26 -5.29
C GLY A 147 -15.09 9.76 -5.44
N GLY A 148 -16.22 9.38 -6.06
CA GLY A 148 -16.51 7.99 -6.40
C GLY A 148 -15.38 7.35 -7.21
N SER A 149 -14.96 7.99 -8.32
CA SER A 149 -13.85 7.49 -9.15
C SER A 149 -12.53 7.45 -8.39
N ALA A 150 -12.20 8.52 -7.64
CA ALA A 150 -10.93 8.62 -6.91
C ALA A 150 -10.74 7.49 -5.87
N GLY A 151 -11.82 6.97 -5.29
CA GLY A 151 -11.78 5.87 -4.32
C GLY A 151 -12.18 4.50 -4.87
N ALA A 152 -12.62 4.42 -6.13
CA ALA A 152 -13.19 3.20 -6.70
C ALA A 152 -12.17 2.06 -6.78
N GLU A 153 -10.93 2.38 -7.14
CA GLU A 153 -9.86 1.37 -7.24
C GLU A 153 -9.47 0.81 -5.86
N ASP A 154 -9.37 1.69 -4.85
CA ASP A 154 -9.07 1.28 -3.48
C ASP A 154 -10.18 0.37 -2.91
N ALA A 155 -11.45 0.70 -3.21
CA ALA A 155 -12.60 -0.10 -2.85
C ALA A 155 -12.61 -1.47 -3.56
N LEU A 156 -12.38 -1.46 -4.88
CA LEU A 156 -12.24 -2.68 -5.69
C LEU A 156 -11.20 -3.63 -5.09
N TRP A 157 -10.00 -3.11 -4.79
CA TRP A 157 -8.94 -3.92 -4.20
C TRP A 157 -9.29 -4.45 -2.81
N GLY A 158 -9.96 -3.65 -1.99
CA GLY A 158 -10.47 -4.09 -0.68
C GLY A 158 -11.46 -5.26 -0.81
N GLU A 159 -12.37 -5.19 -1.78
CA GLU A 159 -13.35 -6.24 -2.03
C GLU A 159 -12.70 -7.50 -2.61
N LEU A 160 -11.86 -7.37 -3.64
CA LEU A 160 -11.18 -8.51 -4.28
C LEU A 160 -10.31 -9.30 -3.30
N MET A 161 -9.63 -8.62 -2.38
CA MET A 161 -8.78 -9.27 -1.37
C MET A 161 -9.57 -10.04 -0.30
N THR A 162 -10.85 -9.72 -0.12
CA THR A 162 -11.74 -10.38 0.85
C THR A 162 -12.77 -11.30 0.19
N ALA A 163 -12.79 -11.33 -1.14
CA ALA A 163 -13.69 -12.16 -1.93
C ALA A 163 -13.29 -13.64 -1.90
N GLY A 164 -14.29 -14.52 -1.87
CA GLY A 164 -14.09 -15.92 -2.26
C GLY A 164 -13.89 -16.04 -3.78
N ASP A 165 -13.32 -17.15 -4.23
CA ASP A 165 -12.99 -17.36 -5.66
C ASP A 165 -14.22 -17.25 -6.59
N GLY A 166 -15.43 -17.49 -6.08
CA GLY A 166 -16.68 -17.35 -6.85
C GLY A 166 -17.29 -15.94 -6.89
N ASP A 167 -16.81 -15.00 -6.07
CA ASP A 167 -17.40 -13.66 -5.95
C ASP A 167 -16.63 -12.59 -6.73
N ARG A 168 -15.40 -12.88 -7.15
CA ARG A 168 -14.50 -11.90 -7.82
C ARG A 168 -15.09 -11.37 -9.13
N GLU A 169 -15.70 -12.22 -9.94
CA GLU A 169 -16.30 -11.79 -11.21
C GLU A 169 -17.44 -10.80 -10.98
N LYS A 170 -18.32 -11.09 -10.02
CA LYS A 170 -19.42 -10.19 -9.67
C LYS A 170 -18.93 -8.84 -9.13
N ILE A 171 -17.84 -8.84 -8.36
CA ILE A 171 -17.22 -7.61 -7.85
C ILE A 171 -16.71 -6.76 -9.01
N LEU A 172 -16.06 -7.37 -10.01
CA LEU A 172 -15.61 -6.66 -11.22
C LEU A 172 -16.77 -6.10 -12.03
N GLU A 173 -17.81 -6.91 -12.28
CA GLU A 173 -19.01 -6.47 -13.01
C GLU A 173 -19.68 -5.28 -12.31
N ASN A 174 -19.83 -5.33 -10.99
CA ASN A 174 -20.37 -4.23 -10.20
C ASN A 174 -19.50 -2.98 -10.30
N TRP A 175 -18.17 -3.13 -10.15
CA TRP A 175 -17.24 -2.01 -10.27
C TRP A 175 -17.28 -1.36 -11.66
N GLU A 176 -17.35 -2.16 -12.73
CA GLU A 176 -17.49 -1.68 -14.12
C GLU A 176 -18.81 -0.93 -14.33
N ALA A 177 -19.92 -1.47 -13.79
CA ALA A 177 -21.22 -0.83 -13.85
C ALA A 177 -21.24 0.51 -13.11
N GLU A 178 -20.76 0.54 -11.86
CA GLU A 178 -20.64 1.77 -11.08
C GLU A 178 -19.74 2.80 -11.76
N ASN A 179 -18.66 2.35 -12.42
CA ASN A 179 -17.78 3.25 -13.16
C ASN A 179 -18.49 3.86 -14.37
N SER A 180 -19.28 3.06 -15.09
CA SER A 180 -20.10 3.56 -16.20
C SER A 180 -21.16 4.54 -15.73
N GLU A 181 -21.84 4.27 -14.62
CA GLU A 181 -22.84 5.17 -14.02
C GLU A 181 -22.21 6.50 -13.59
N ARG A 182 -21.05 6.47 -12.92
CA ARG A 182 -20.31 7.70 -12.56
C ARG A 182 -19.88 8.50 -13.77
N SER A 183 -19.38 7.83 -14.81
CA SER A 183 -18.97 8.46 -16.07
C SER A 183 -20.17 9.16 -16.74
N ALA A 184 -21.34 8.51 -16.78
CA ALA A 184 -22.56 9.08 -17.30
C ALA A 184 -23.04 10.30 -16.47
N ALA A 185 -23.02 10.19 -15.14
CA ALA A 185 -23.39 11.27 -14.24
C ALA A 185 -22.46 12.49 -14.39
N MET A 186 -21.15 12.27 -14.54
CA MET A 186 -20.19 13.36 -14.78
C MET A 186 -20.43 14.02 -16.14
N LYS A 187 -20.68 13.23 -17.19
CA LYS A 187 -21.00 13.78 -18.51
C LYS A 187 -22.28 14.62 -18.49
N GLU A 188 -23.33 14.12 -17.84
CA GLU A 188 -24.58 14.84 -17.66
C GLU A 188 -24.39 16.13 -16.85
N PHE A 189 -23.59 16.08 -15.78
CA PHE A 189 -23.28 17.25 -14.96
C PHE A 189 -22.57 18.35 -15.75
N LEU A 190 -21.51 17.99 -16.48
CA LEU A 190 -20.73 18.96 -17.24
C LEU A 190 -21.55 19.56 -18.38
N ASN A 191 -22.44 18.76 -18.99
CA ASN A 191 -23.41 19.20 -20.02
C ASN A 191 -22.78 20.02 -21.17
N ASP A 192 -21.48 19.84 -21.40
CA ASP A 192 -20.68 20.48 -22.44
C ASP A 192 -19.65 19.46 -22.94
N ASP A 193 -19.58 19.27 -24.25
CA ASP A 193 -18.71 18.25 -24.84
C ASP A 193 -17.22 18.61 -24.68
N SER A 194 -16.86 19.90 -24.63
CA SER A 194 -15.47 20.32 -24.44
C SER A 194 -15.02 20.10 -23.00
N ASP A 195 -15.86 20.42 -22.02
CA ASP A 195 -15.56 20.17 -20.61
C ASP A 195 -15.57 18.67 -20.31
N TRP A 196 -16.44 17.90 -20.95
CA TRP A 196 -16.38 16.44 -20.91
C TRP A 196 -15.06 15.89 -21.46
N GLU A 197 -14.60 16.37 -22.62
CA GLU A 197 -13.32 15.97 -23.18
C GLU A 197 -12.14 16.35 -22.27
N ARG A 198 -12.17 17.54 -21.66
CA ARG A 198 -11.17 17.96 -20.66
C ARG A 198 -11.16 17.03 -19.45
N TYR A 199 -12.35 16.70 -18.94
CA TYR A 199 -12.49 15.76 -17.84
C TYR A 199 -11.90 14.39 -18.18
N GLN A 200 -12.27 13.82 -19.33
CA GLN A 200 -11.75 12.51 -19.75
C GLN A 200 -10.23 12.51 -19.91
N ASN A 201 -9.67 13.57 -20.51
CA ASN A 201 -8.22 13.72 -20.64
C ASN A 201 -7.53 13.83 -19.28
N TYR A 202 -8.12 14.55 -18.34
CA TYR A 202 -7.58 14.67 -16.99
C TYR A 202 -7.68 13.35 -16.22
N GLU A 203 -8.83 12.69 -16.29
CA GLU A 203 -9.10 11.42 -15.62
C GLU A 203 -8.14 10.33 -16.09
N SER A 204 -7.85 10.26 -17.39
CA SER A 204 -6.91 9.28 -17.94
C SER A 204 -5.47 9.47 -17.46
N ARG A 205 -5.13 10.64 -16.91
CA ARG A 205 -3.80 11.05 -16.42
C ARG A 205 -3.71 11.14 -14.90
N LEU A 206 -4.75 10.70 -14.17
CA LEU A 206 -4.78 10.81 -12.71
C LEU A 206 -3.60 10.12 -12.04
N GLU A 207 -3.22 8.95 -12.54
CA GLU A 207 -2.09 8.20 -12.00
C GLU A 207 -0.78 9.01 -12.13
N GLU A 208 -0.55 9.61 -13.30
CA GLU A 208 0.60 10.48 -13.54
C GLU A 208 0.57 11.73 -12.67
N HIS A 209 -0.59 12.36 -12.47
CA HIS A 209 -0.74 13.48 -11.55
C HIS A 209 -0.37 13.09 -10.11
N GLU A 210 -0.81 11.92 -9.64
CA GLU A 210 -0.43 11.41 -8.32
C GLU A 210 1.08 11.15 -8.22
N GLN A 211 1.66 10.49 -9.22
CA GLN A 211 3.08 10.18 -9.25
C GLN A 211 3.94 11.46 -9.28
N VAL A 212 3.56 12.45 -10.11
CA VAL A 212 4.27 13.74 -10.19
C VAL A 212 4.13 14.55 -8.91
N GLN A 213 2.98 14.52 -8.22
CA GLN A 213 2.85 15.14 -6.90
C GLN A 213 3.80 14.52 -5.86
N GLY A 214 3.97 13.19 -5.89
CA GLY A 214 4.94 12.49 -5.05
C GLY A 214 6.39 12.87 -5.41
N LEU A 215 6.69 12.89 -6.71
CA LEU A 215 7.98 13.26 -7.27
C LEU A 215 8.38 14.69 -6.88
N ARG A 216 7.47 15.65 -6.99
CA ARG A 216 7.71 17.05 -6.62
C ARG A 216 8.27 17.18 -5.20
N ARG A 217 7.68 16.46 -4.23
CA ARG A 217 8.18 16.46 -2.84
C ARG A 217 9.57 15.84 -2.72
N ALA A 218 9.83 14.77 -3.47
CA ALA A 218 11.14 14.12 -3.48
C ALA A 218 12.22 15.04 -4.10
N MET A 219 11.88 15.73 -5.19
CA MET A 219 12.71 16.70 -5.90
C MET A 219 13.03 17.93 -5.05
N GLU A 220 12.02 18.49 -4.39
CA GLU A 220 12.18 19.56 -3.38
C GLU A 220 13.15 19.13 -2.27
N GLY A 221 12.99 17.90 -1.76
CA GLY A 221 13.88 17.34 -0.73
C GLY A 221 15.32 17.09 -1.20
N ALA A 222 15.52 16.85 -2.50
CA ALA A 222 16.83 16.70 -3.13
C ALA A 222 17.47 18.03 -3.56
N GLY A 223 16.77 19.16 -3.39
CA GLY A 223 17.27 20.48 -3.77
C GLY A 223 17.16 20.79 -5.27
N VAL A 224 16.39 20.00 -6.02
CA VAL A 224 16.18 20.14 -7.48
C VAL A 224 14.68 20.27 -7.80
N PRO A 225 13.98 21.29 -7.27
CA PRO A 225 12.53 21.41 -7.39
C PRO A 225 12.06 21.43 -8.85
N LEU A 226 10.86 20.91 -9.09
CA LEU A 226 10.20 21.00 -10.39
C LEU A 226 9.45 22.33 -10.50
N THR A 227 9.37 22.87 -11.71
CA THR A 227 8.45 23.95 -12.04
C THR A 227 7.08 23.39 -12.41
N SER A 228 6.02 24.20 -12.31
CA SER A 228 4.67 23.79 -12.72
C SER A 228 4.59 23.37 -14.20
N GLU A 229 5.36 24.01 -15.07
CA GLU A 229 5.45 23.63 -16.49
C GLU A 229 6.10 22.25 -16.66
N GLN A 230 7.18 21.97 -15.93
CA GLN A 230 7.82 20.65 -15.94
C GLN A 230 6.90 19.57 -15.38
N GLU A 231 6.11 19.87 -14.34
CA GLU A 231 5.13 18.93 -13.78
C GLU A 231 4.07 18.54 -14.83
N ALA A 232 3.51 19.53 -15.53
CA ALA A 232 2.52 19.29 -16.58
C ALA A 232 3.11 18.48 -17.75
N GLN A 233 4.32 18.82 -18.20
CA GLN A 233 4.99 18.08 -19.28
C GLN A 233 5.37 16.65 -18.87
N LEU A 234 5.79 16.44 -17.61
CA LEU A 234 6.08 15.11 -17.09
C LEU A 234 4.84 14.22 -17.06
N VAL A 235 3.67 14.77 -16.70
CA VAL A 235 2.41 14.02 -16.74
C VAL A 235 2.16 13.46 -18.13
N GLU A 236 2.29 14.28 -19.18
CA GLU A 236 2.10 13.81 -20.56
C GLU A 236 3.13 12.75 -20.96
N VAL A 237 4.42 12.99 -20.67
CA VAL A 237 5.49 12.05 -20.99
C VAL A 237 5.27 10.68 -20.33
N MET A 238 4.84 10.68 -19.07
CA MET A 238 4.58 9.44 -18.32
C MET A 238 3.33 8.73 -18.85
N TYR A 239 2.28 9.49 -19.17
CA TYR A 239 1.05 8.97 -19.74
C TYR A 239 1.30 8.31 -21.10
N ASP A 240 1.99 9.00 -22.01
CA ASP A 240 2.30 8.48 -23.34
C ASP A 240 3.10 7.17 -23.27
N ALA A 241 4.10 7.11 -22.36
CA ALA A 241 4.87 5.89 -22.14
C ALA A 241 4.01 4.75 -21.58
N ARG A 242 3.11 5.04 -20.64
CA ARG A 242 2.18 4.05 -20.09
C ARG A 242 1.25 3.47 -21.15
N GLN A 243 0.72 4.32 -22.04
CA GLN A 243 -0.11 3.90 -23.17
C GLN A 243 0.71 3.08 -24.18
N GLN A 244 1.91 3.54 -24.53
CA GLN A 244 2.76 2.87 -25.51
C GLN A 244 3.17 1.45 -25.09
N THR A 245 3.40 1.23 -23.80
CA THR A 245 3.87 -0.05 -23.26
C THR A 245 2.75 -1.02 -22.87
N GLY A 246 1.50 -0.61 -23.02
CA GLY A 246 0.33 -1.39 -22.61
C GLY A 246 0.31 -1.67 -21.11
N MET A 247 0.81 -0.74 -20.30
CA MET A 247 0.88 -0.91 -18.84
C MET A 247 -0.52 -0.84 -18.23
N THR A 248 -1.38 0.03 -18.75
CA THR A 248 -2.79 0.17 -18.35
C THR A 248 -3.54 -1.15 -18.45
N GLU A 249 -3.47 -1.82 -19.60
CA GLU A 249 -4.20 -3.06 -19.88
C GLU A 249 -3.75 -4.22 -19.01
N ARG A 250 -2.47 -4.22 -18.60
CA ARG A 250 -1.86 -5.31 -17.82
C ARG A 250 -1.94 -5.08 -16.32
N TRP A 251 -1.90 -3.83 -15.87
CA TRP A 251 -1.73 -3.48 -14.46
C TRP A 251 -2.85 -2.63 -13.87
N GLN A 252 -4.00 -2.51 -14.57
CA GLN A 252 -5.22 -1.93 -14.03
C GLN A 252 -6.44 -2.84 -14.22
N GLY A 253 -7.44 -2.69 -13.35
CA GLY A 253 -8.70 -3.43 -13.41
C GLY A 253 -8.51 -4.95 -13.54
N ARG A 254 -9.17 -5.54 -14.55
CA ARG A 254 -9.07 -6.98 -14.85
C ARG A 254 -7.66 -7.44 -15.22
N GLY A 255 -6.83 -6.55 -15.76
CA GLY A 255 -5.46 -6.87 -16.17
C GLY A 255 -4.61 -7.43 -15.03
N VAL A 256 -4.71 -6.82 -13.84
CA VAL A 256 -3.93 -7.23 -12.67
C VAL A 256 -4.30 -8.62 -12.20
N LEU A 257 -5.57 -9.02 -12.32
CA LEU A 257 -6.00 -10.36 -11.93
C LEU A 257 -5.32 -11.43 -12.78
N ASN A 258 -5.20 -11.18 -14.09
CA ASN A 258 -4.42 -12.06 -14.98
C ASN A 258 -2.94 -12.13 -14.54
N GLN A 259 -2.38 -11.02 -14.01
CA GLN A 259 -1.02 -11.03 -13.48
C GLN A 259 -0.88 -11.80 -12.18
N LEU A 260 -1.92 -11.88 -11.35
CA LEU A 260 -1.90 -12.62 -10.07
C LEU A 260 -2.01 -14.13 -10.27
N ASP A 261 -2.66 -14.58 -11.34
CA ASP A 261 -2.85 -16.00 -11.65
C ASP A 261 -1.58 -16.68 -12.17
N GLU A 262 -0.58 -15.90 -12.59
CA GLU A 262 0.70 -16.40 -13.09
C GLU A 262 1.84 -16.24 -12.06
N PRO A 263 2.75 -17.22 -11.91
CA PRO A 263 3.90 -17.10 -11.02
C PRO A 263 4.92 -16.06 -11.52
N GLY A 264 5.63 -15.37 -10.63
CA GLY A 264 6.67 -14.41 -10.98
C GLY A 264 6.15 -13.00 -11.24
N ILE A 265 5.09 -12.58 -10.55
CA ILE A 265 4.45 -11.28 -10.74
C ILE A 265 5.41 -10.12 -10.50
N ALA A 266 6.33 -10.27 -9.55
CA ALA A 266 7.33 -9.24 -9.27
C ALA A 266 8.30 -9.04 -10.44
N ASP A 267 8.74 -10.12 -11.09
CA ASP A 267 9.70 -10.06 -12.19
C ASP A 267 9.03 -9.53 -13.47
N ARG A 268 7.76 -9.90 -13.71
CA ARG A 268 6.95 -9.29 -14.78
C ARG A 268 6.77 -7.78 -14.56
N LEU A 269 6.42 -7.38 -13.34
CA LEU A 269 6.29 -5.96 -13.02
C LEU A 269 7.61 -5.20 -13.22
N GLU A 270 8.75 -5.75 -12.80
CA GLU A 270 10.07 -5.13 -13.05
C GLU A 270 10.39 -5.01 -14.54
N THR A 271 10.06 -6.03 -15.33
CA THR A 271 10.27 -6.03 -16.79
C THR A 271 9.43 -4.94 -17.46
N ASP A 272 8.16 -4.87 -17.11
CA ASP A 272 7.24 -3.88 -17.69
C ASP A 272 7.59 -2.47 -17.27
N TRP A 273 8.00 -2.32 -16.02
CA TRP A 273 8.53 -1.07 -15.50
C TRP A 273 9.77 -0.59 -16.26
N GLN A 274 10.72 -1.48 -16.53
CA GLN A 274 11.90 -1.16 -17.33
C GLN A 274 11.52 -0.72 -18.74
N SER A 275 10.60 -1.42 -19.38
CA SER A 275 10.08 -1.03 -20.70
C SER A 275 9.43 0.35 -20.68
N ASN A 276 8.65 0.66 -19.64
CA ASN A 276 8.03 1.98 -19.46
C ASN A 276 9.07 3.08 -19.23
N GLN A 277 10.11 2.81 -18.43
CA GLN A 277 11.22 3.73 -18.20
C GLN A 277 12.01 4.01 -19.49
N GLU A 278 12.23 2.99 -20.31
CA GLU A 278 12.87 3.16 -21.63
C GLU A 278 12.00 4.04 -22.55
N ALA A 279 10.69 3.78 -22.61
CA ALA A 279 9.74 4.54 -23.43
C ALA A 279 9.70 6.02 -23.03
N MET A 280 9.73 6.35 -21.74
CA MET A 280 9.69 7.75 -21.28
C MET A 280 11.05 8.46 -21.29
N SER A 281 12.17 7.72 -21.39
CA SER A 281 13.53 8.25 -21.13
C SER A 281 13.89 9.51 -21.92
N SER A 282 13.55 9.56 -23.21
CA SER A 282 13.80 10.71 -24.07
C SER A 282 12.92 11.91 -23.70
N GLY A 283 11.65 11.68 -23.34
CA GLY A 283 10.73 12.74 -22.92
C GLY A 283 11.11 13.32 -21.57
N VAL A 284 11.51 12.47 -20.62
CA VAL A 284 12.00 12.93 -19.31
C VAL A 284 13.25 13.78 -19.47
N SER A 285 14.17 13.38 -20.35
CA SER A 285 15.43 14.11 -20.60
C SER A 285 15.24 15.43 -21.36
N SER A 286 14.12 15.62 -22.07
CA SER A 286 13.81 16.89 -22.74
C SER A 286 13.13 17.90 -21.81
N VAL A 287 12.45 17.42 -20.76
CA VAL A 287 11.71 18.24 -19.78
C VAL A 287 12.60 18.61 -18.57
N LEU A 288 13.46 17.70 -18.14
CA LEU A 288 14.24 17.81 -16.91
C LEU A 288 15.72 18.12 -17.15
N SER A 289 16.35 18.84 -16.21
CA SER A 289 17.81 18.97 -16.18
C SER A 289 18.47 17.63 -15.86
N PRO A 290 19.77 17.43 -16.16
CA PRO A 290 20.48 16.19 -15.83
C PRO A 290 20.38 15.80 -14.34
N GLU A 291 20.48 16.77 -13.43
CA GLU A 291 20.36 16.54 -11.99
C GLU A 291 18.92 16.14 -11.60
N GLN A 292 17.91 16.76 -12.23
CA GLN A 292 16.52 16.38 -12.04
C GLN A 292 16.24 14.98 -12.61
N VAL A 293 16.81 14.61 -13.76
CA VAL A 293 16.70 13.24 -14.32
C VAL A 293 17.27 12.20 -13.36
N GLU A 294 18.42 12.48 -12.73
CA GLU A 294 18.99 11.57 -11.72
C GLU A 294 18.05 11.41 -10.51
N ALA A 295 17.52 12.51 -9.98
CA ALA A 295 16.57 12.48 -8.88
C ALA A 295 15.26 11.76 -9.25
N PHE A 296 14.78 11.93 -10.48
CA PHE A 296 13.62 11.22 -11.04
C PHE A 296 13.86 9.71 -11.04
N ASN A 297 14.93 9.28 -11.70
CA ASN A 297 15.28 7.86 -11.81
C ASN A 297 15.52 7.21 -10.45
N SER A 298 16.13 7.94 -9.52
CA SER A 298 16.31 7.50 -8.13
C SER A 298 14.99 7.30 -7.40
N SER A 299 14.03 8.21 -7.58
CA SER A 299 12.68 8.10 -7.01
C SER A 299 11.92 6.90 -7.59
N GLN A 300 11.90 6.78 -8.91
CA GLN A 300 11.27 5.69 -9.65
C GLN A 300 11.83 4.32 -9.23
N SER A 301 13.17 4.22 -9.13
CA SER A 301 13.87 3.01 -8.71
C SER A 301 13.55 2.60 -7.27
N ARG A 302 13.40 3.55 -6.34
CA ARG A 302 12.98 3.25 -4.96
C ARG A 302 11.55 2.72 -4.93
N MET A 303 10.65 3.32 -5.70
CA MET A 303 9.25 2.94 -5.75
C MET A 303 9.08 1.52 -6.28
N ILE A 304 9.64 1.20 -7.45
CA ILE A 304 9.52 -0.14 -8.04
C ILE A 304 10.14 -1.20 -7.13
N LYS A 305 11.30 -0.93 -6.53
CA LYS A 305 11.95 -1.87 -5.60
C LYS A 305 11.07 -2.18 -4.38
N GLN A 306 10.39 -1.17 -3.84
CA GLN A 306 9.47 -1.38 -2.73
C GLN A 306 8.25 -2.19 -3.14
N ALA A 307 7.66 -1.89 -4.31
CA ALA A 307 6.54 -2.61 -4.87
C ALA A 307 6.88 -4.10 -5.08
N THR A 308 8.00 -4.37 -5.75
CA THR A 308 8.39 -5.74 -6.14
C THR A 308 8.88 -6.54 -4.95
N GLN A 309 9.50 -5.90 -3.95
CA GLN A 309 9.76 -6.54 -2.66
C GLN A 309 8.46 -6.98 -1.98
N GLY A 310 7.41 -6.15 -1.99
CA GLY A 310 6.09 -6.52 -1.47
C GLY A 310 5.52 -7.74 -2.20
N LEU A 311 5.53 -7.71 -3.54
CA LEU A 311 5.05 -8.82 -4.35
C LEU A 311 5.82 -10.12 -4.10
N ARG A 312 7.15 -10.08 -4.03
CA ARG A 312 7.97 -11.27 -3.72
C ARG A 312 7.66 -11.84 -2.34
N MET A 313 7.39 -10.98 -1.35
CA MET A 313 6.94 -11.45 -0.03
C MET A 313 5.58 -12.11 -0.14
N MET A 314 4.62 -11.52 -0.86
CA MET A 314 3.31 -12.12 -1.09
C MET A 314 3.43 -13.50 -1.73
N GLU A 315 4.21 -13.64 -2.80
CA GLU A 315 4.46 -14.92 -3.48
C GLU A 315 5.12 -15.95 -2.55
N ALA A 316 6.03 -15.53 -1.67
CA ALA A 316 6.63 -16.44 -0.69
C ALA A 316 5.60 -16.93 0.34
N PHE A 317 4.66 -16.07 0.75
CA PHE A 317 3.59 -16.43 1.70
C PHE A 317 2.45 -17.24 1.07
N THR A 318 2.08 -16.97 -0.18
CA THR A 318 0.99 -17.71 -0.88
C THR A 318 1.48 -18.95 -1.62
N GLY A 319 2.72 -18.93 -2.11
CA GLY A 319 3.38 -20.03 -2.82
C GLY A 319 4.15 -21.00 -1.92
N GLY A 320 4.32 -20.69 -0.62
CA GLY A 320 4.98 -21.56 0.36
C GLY A 320 4.31 -22.92 0.57
N GLY A 321 3.01 -23.04 0.24
CA GLY A 321 2.26 -24.31 0.29
C GLY A 321 2.27 -25.13 -1.00
N ARG A 322 2.94 -24.66 -2.08
CA ARG A 322 3.02 -25.34 -3.39
C ARG A 322 4.45 -25.77 -3.76
N ARG A 323 5.27 -26.11 -2.78
CA ARG A 323 6.55 -26.80 -3.01
C ARG A 323 6.49 -28.24 -2.50
N SER A 324 6.12 -29.16 -3.39
CA SER A 324 6.91 -30.32 -3.82
C SER A 324 6.01 -31.49 -4.22
N GLU A 325 6.00 -31.81 -5.52
CA GLU A 325 6.08 -33.20 -5.99
C GLU A 325 7.23 -33.30 -6.99
#